data_AF-A0A968UCZ5-F1
#
_entry.id   AF-A0A968UCZ5-F1
#
_cell.length_a   1.000
_cell.length_b   1.000
_cell.length_c   1.000
_cell.angle_alpha   90.00
_cell.angle_beta   90.00
_cell.angle_gamma   90.00
#
_symmetry.space_group_name_H-M   'P 1'
#
loop_
_entity.id
_entity.type
_entity.pdbx_description
1 polymer ?
#
loop_
_entity_poly.entity_id
_entity_poly.type
_entity_poly.pdbx_seq_one_letter_code
_entity_poly.pdbx_strand_id
1 'polypeptide(L)' 'MSFFRQYIAPLIIFAIFIFTLILVSSRAFLPNDMMTPAPIGTIGTIPSSLAASIKQD' A
#
# COMPACT_ATOMS: atom_id res chain seq x y z
N MET A 1 4.99 -39.69 -14.20
CA MET A 1 4.62 -38.27 -14.39
C MET A 1 4.52 -37.45 -13.09
N SER A 2 4.99 -37.95 -11.93
CA SER A 2 4.98 -37.18 -10.67
C SER A 2 6.26 -36.38 -10.48
N PHE A 3 7.42 -36.96 -10.80
CA PHE A 3 8.76 -36.39 -10.53
C PHE A 3 8.93 -34.96 -11.06
N PHE A 4 8.52 -34.71 -12.31
CA PHE A 4 8.66 -33.37 -12.89
C PHE A 4 7.81 -32.34 -12.13
N ARG A 5 6.56 -32.66 -11.81
CA ARG A 5 5.70 -31.75 -11.03
C ARG A 5 6.12 -31.62 -9.58
N GLN A 6 6.78 -32.62 -9.00
CA GLN A 6 7.13 -32.63 -7.59
C GLN A 6 8.43 -31.90 -7.29
N TYR A 7 9.32 -31.74 -8.27
CA TYR A 7 10.59 -31.02 -8.11
C TYR A 7 10.66 -29.74 -8.96
N ILE A 8 10.22 -29.79 -10.22
CA ILE A 8 10.29 -28.62 -11.10
C ILE A 8 9.19 -27.62 -10.76
N ALA A 9 7.96 -28.07 -10.47
CA ALA A 9 6.88 -27.12 -10.16
C ALA A 9 7.16 -26.29 -8.88
N PRO A 10 7.62 -26.88 -7.76
CA PRO A 10 7.99 -26.09 -6.57
C PRO A 10 9.14 -25.12 -6.84
N LEU A 11 10.12 -25.52 -7.64
CA LEU A 11 11.24 -24.66 -8.01
C LEU A 11 10.77 -23.46 -8.84
N ILE A 12 9.88 -23.68 -9.82
CA ILE A 12 9.29 -22.60 -10.63
C ILE A 12 8.45 -21.67 -9.75
N ILE A 13 7.64 -22.20 -8.84
CA ILE A 13 6.84 -21.39 -7.91
C ILE A 13 7.75 -20.51 -7.06
N PHE A 14 8.85 -21.07 -6.54
CA PHE A 14 9.82 -20.31 -5.75
C PHE A 14 10.54 -19.25 -6.59
N ALA A 15 10.93 -19.57 -7.82
CA ALA A 15 11.56 -18.62 -8.73
C ALA A 15 10.62 -17.44 -9.07
N ILE A 16 9.36 -17.74 -9.39
CA ILE A 16 8.33 -16.72 -9.65
C ILE A 16 8.07 -15.91 -8.38
N PHE A 17 7.99 -16.55 -7.21
CA PHE A 17 7.80 -15.88 -5.93
C PHE A 17 8.92 -14.87 -5.64
N ILE A 18 10.19 -15.27 -5.78
CA ILE A 18 11.33 -14.36 -5.59
C ILE A 18 11.27 -13.22 -6.61
N PHE A 19 10.98 -13.54 -7.87
CA PHE A 19 10.86 -12.54 -8.93
C PHE A 19 9.75 -11.54 -8.65
N THR A 20 8.55 -11.99 -8.29
CA THR A 20 7.42 -11.11 -7.98
C THR A 20 7.65 -10.32 -6.69
N LEU A 21 8.28 -10.92 -5.68
CA LEU A 21 8.68 -10.24 -4.45
C LEU A 21 9.58 -9.04 -4.76
N ILE A 22 10.59 -9.23 -5.60
CA ILE A 22 11.50 -8.15 -6.03
C ILE A 22 10.78 -7.13 -6.93
N LEU A 23 9.97 -7.60 -7.88
CA LEU A 23 9.28 -6.73 -8.82
C LEU A 23 8.26 -5.82 -8.12
N VAL A 24 7.47 -6.37 -7.19
CA VAL A 24 6.48 -5.61 -6.40
C VAL A 24 7.19 -4.71 -5.40
N SER A 25 8.20 -5.22 -4.69
CA SER A 25 8.95 -4.41 -3.73
C SER A 25 9.64 -3.24 -4.42
N SER A 26 10.32 -3.47 -5.56
CA SER A 26 10.97 -2.39 -6.30
C SER A 26 9.95 -1.33 -6.74
N ARG A 27 8.76 -1.75 -7.21
CA ARG A 27 7.67 -0.85 -7.61
C ARG A 27 7.28 0.15 -6.52
N ALA A 28 7.09 -0.32 -5.29
CA ALA A 28 6.69 0.52 -4.15
C ALA A 28 7.74 1.57 -3.76
N PHE A 29 9.02 1.34 -4.09
CA PHE A 29 10.11 2.27 -3.83
C PHE A 29 10.46 3.15 -5.04
N LEU A 30 9.66 3.16 -6.10
CA LEU A 30 9.86 4.13 -7.18
C LEU A 30 9.58 5.54 -6.66
N PRO A 31 10.36 6.55 -7.10
CA PRO A 31 10.14 7.94 -6.71
C PRO A 31 8.68 8.37 -6.89
N ASN A 32 8.05 7.91 -7.97
CA ASN A 32 6.66 8.21 -8.29
C ASN A 32 5.65 7.67 -7.27
N ASP A 33 5.92 6.52 -6.61
CA ASP A 33 5.03 5.93 -5.60
C ASP A 33 5.14 6.69 -4.26
N MET A 34 6.35 7.16 -3.93
CA MET A 34 6.63 7.92 -2.69
C MET A 34 6.34 9.43 -2.81
N MET A 35 6.00 9.91 -4.01
CA MET A 35 5.71 11.31 -4.30
C MET A 35 4.30 11.75 -3.88
N THR A 36 3.46 10.84 -3.38
CA THR A 36 2.12 11.20 -2.94
C THR A 36 2.22 12.13 -1.73
N PRO A 37 1.75 13.39 -1.83
CA PRO A 37 1.76 14.29 -0.69
C PRO A 37 0.96 13.66 0.44
N ALA A 38 1.49 13.69 1.65
CA ALA A 38 0.75 13.27 2.83
C ALA A 38 -0.63 13.96 2.81
N PRO A 39 -1.73 13.27 3.16
CA PRO A 39 -3.03 13.89 3.23
C PRO A 39 -2.95 15.12 4.13
N ILE A 40 -3.02 16.29 3.51
CA ILE A 40 -3.19 17.56 4.20
C ILE A 40 -4.66 17.67 4.59
N GLY A 41 -5.06 16.80 5.52
CA GLY A 41 -6.33 16.97 6.22
C GLY A 41 -6.24 18.28 6.99
N THR A 42 -7.17 19.19 6.72
CA THR A 42 -7.45 20.32 7.60
C THR A 42 -7.59 19.75 9.02
N ILE A 43 -6.69 20.14 9.93
CA ILE A 43 -6.85 19.82 11.35
C ILE A 43 -8.22 20.39 11.75
N GLY A 44 -9.20 19.51 11.93
CA GLY A 44 -10.56 19.85 12.32
C GLY A 44 -11.38 20.62 11.28
N THR A 45 -12.05 19.90 10.37
CA THR A 45 -13.44 20.31 10.05
C THR A 45 -14.29 20.03 11.29
N ILE A 46 -14.14 20.85 12.32
CA ILE A 46 -15.20 21.03 13.30
C ILE A 46 -16.36 21.60 12.49
N PRO A 47 -17.50 20.89 12.38
CA PRO A 47 -18.64 21.43 11.66
C PRO A 47 -18.97 22.79 12.27
N SER A 48 -19.13 23.81 11.43
CA SER A 48 -19.38 25.21 11.85
C SER A 48 -20.62 25.35 12.75
N SER A 49 -21.50 24.35 12.78
CA SER A 49 -22.61 24.24 13.73
C SER A 49 -22.17 24.04 15.19
N LEU A 50 -21.02 23.41 15.46
CA LEU A 50 -20.47 23.22 16.81
C LEU A 50 -19.70 24.46 17.31
N ALA A 51 -19.18 25.29 16.39
CA ALA A 51 -18.52 26.55 16.72
C ALA A 51 -19.53 27.68 17.03
N ALA A 52 -20.72 27.63 16.42
CA ALA A 52 -21.76 28.63 16.63
C ALA A 52 -22.48 28.53 18.00
N SER A 53 -22.42 27.36 18.66
CA SER A 53 -23.07 27.14 19.97
C SER A 53 -22.23 27.58 21.17
N ILE A 54 -20.96 27.96 20.99
CA ILE A 54 -20.06 28.37 22.09
C ILE A 54 -20.10 29.90 22.31
N LYS A 55 -20.63 30.68 21.37
CA LYS A 55 -20.67 32.15 21.44
C LYS A 55 -22.00 32.72 21.96
N GLN A 56 -22.85 31.88 22.55
CA GLN A 56 -24.17 32.28 23.06
C GLN A 56 -24.29 31.98 24.55
N ASP A 57 -23.46 32.66 25.35
CA ASP A 57 -23.65 33.02 26.77
C ASP A 57 -22.72 34.20 27.11
#